data_AF-A0A7S2VTM5-F1
#
_entry.id   AF-A0A7S2VTM5-F1
#
_cell.length_a   1.000
_cell.length_b   1.000
_cell.length_c   1.000
_cell.angle_alpha   90.00
_cell.angle_beta   90.00
_cell.angle_gamma   90.00
#
_symmetry.space_group_name_H-M   'P 1'
#
loop_
_entity.id
_entity.type
_entity.pdbx_description
1 polymer ?
#
loop_
_entity_poly.entity_id
_entity_poly.type
_entity_poly.pdbx_seq_one_letter_code
_entity_poly.pdbx_strand_id
1 'polypeptide(L)'
;ASYYATYHGHAPRRLEEVHRKLRGQGKRSLVFLAGDSSLDNKFWFDNWEHALNGYEAILQPPRMKTDVCYWLNRGMVERGLGHLACLNTAIEATSLNDRACGRLPAQDAFIRDHITQEDFLVVSVGGNDVALAPLLCTVVNLLALVWCSPQACIEHAACACPPDARVDCGCLGCGLPGCLTGTLCGWPLGMGYFVDLFCNRVKNCVEGIVADRRPKKVFVCMIYFLDEAATGGWADGAL
;
A
#
# COMPACT_ATOMS: atom_id res chain seq x y z
N ALA A 1 -21.94 -10.19 -3.27
CA ALA A 1 -21.99 -8.94 -4.07
C ALA A 1 -21.67 -7.69 -3.23
N SER A 2 -22.28 -7.49 -2.06
CA SER A 2 -22.10 -6.25 -1.28
C SER A 2 -20.68 -5.99 -0.74
N TYR A 3 -19.88 -7.04 -0.50
CA TYR A 3 -18.50 -6.90 -0.02
C TYR A 3 -17.59 -6.17 -1.02
N TYR A 4 -17.82 -6.35 -2.33
CA TYR A 4 -17.05 -5.75 -3.43
C TYR A 4 -17.82 -4.60 -4.12
N ALA A 5 -18.80 -4.00 -3.45
CA ALA A 5 -19.69 -3.01 -4.07
C ALA A 5 -19.12 -1.58 -4.11
N THR A 6 -17.99 -1.34 -3.45
CA THR A 6 -17.40 -0.01 -3.29
C THR A 6 -16.14 0.14 -4.11
N TYR A 7 -15.98 1.30 -4.75
CA TYR A 7 -14.78 1.64 -5.53
C TYR A 7 -13.56 1.90 -4.63
N HIS A 8 -13.73 2.60 -3.51
CA HIS A 8 -12.63 2.98 -2.60
C HIS A 8 -12.41 1.95 -1.48
N GLY A 9 -12.02 0.73 -1.85
CA GLY A 9 -11.78 -0.36 -0.90
C GLY A 9 -13.03 -0.83 -0.18
N HIS A 10 -12.88 -1.78 0.76
CA HIS A 10 -14.01 -2.34 1.49
C HIS A 10 -14.50 -1.43 2.62
N ALA A 11 -15.82 -1.38 2.82
CA ALA A 11 -16.42 -0.62 3.92
C ALA A 11 -15.98 -1.19 5.29
N PRO A 12 -15.62 -0.36 6.29
CA PRO A 12 -15.14 -0.82 7.60
C PRO A 12 -16.07 -1.80 8.31
N ARG A 13 -17.40 -1.60 8.22
CA ARG A 13 -18.38 -2.53 8.79
C ARG A 13 -18.30 -3.93 8.18
N ARG A 14 -17.98 -4.02 6.89
CA ARG A 14 -17.81 -5.31 6.20
C ARG A 14 -16.46 -5.95 6.55
N LEU A 15 -15.41 -5.15 6.71
CA LEU A 15 -14.12 -5.62 7.21
C LEU A 15 -14.27 -6.25 8.61
N GLU A 16 -15.03 -5.62 9.50
CA GLU A 16 -15.35 -6.16 10.84
C GLU A 16 -16.06 -7.51 10.76
N GLU A 17 -17.09 -7.62 9.92
CA GLU A 17 -17.84 -8.87 9.72
C GLU A 17 -16.94 -10.00 9.21
N VAL A 18 -16.09 -9.73 8.22
CA VAL A 18 -15.17 -10.72 7.65
C VAL A 18 -14.10 -11.10 8.65
N HIS A 19 -13.46 -10.11 9.29
CA HIS A 19 -12.43 -10.33 10.31
C HIS A 19 -12.94 -11.24 11.42
N ARG A 20 -14.09 -10.91 12.02
CA ARG A 20 -14.69 -11.73 13.09
C ARG A 20 -15.00 -13.15 12.64
N LYS A 21 -15.52 -13.33 11.42
CA LYS A 21 -15.85 -14.67 10.90
C LYS A 21 -14.60 -15.48 10.58
N LEU A 22 -13.57 -14.90 9.97
CA LEU A 22 -12.29 -15.57 9.72
C LEU A 22 -11.66 -16.02 11.04
N ARG A 23 -11.62 -15.14 12.05
CA ARG A 23 -11.15 -15.50 13.40
C ARG A 23 -11.99 -16.62 14.01
N GLY A 24 -13.32 -16.54 13.93
CA GLY A 24 -14.24 -17.57 14.43
C GLY A 24 -14.10 -18.93 13.74
N GLN A 25 -13.60 -18.97 12.51
CA GLN A 25 -13.26 -20.19 11.78
C GLN A 25 -11.88 -20.77 12.15
N GLY A 26 -11.17 -20.18 13.12
CA GLY A 26 -9.88 -20.66 13.60
C GLY A 26 -8.67 -20.14 12.81
N LYS A 27 -8.82 -19.06 12.03
CA LYS A 27 -7.67 -18.37 11.42
C LYS A 27 -6.85 -17.68 12.52
N ARG A 28 -5.71 -18.29 12.86
CA ARG A 28 -4.83 -17.85 13.95
C ARG A 28 -4.07 -16.58 13.59
N SER A 29 -3.71 -16.42 12.31
CA SER A 29 -3.07 -15.20 11.85
C SER A 29 -3.74 -14.67 10.60
N LEU A 30 -3.74 -13.36 10.47
CA LEU A 30 -4.21 -12.65 9.29
C LEU A 30 -3.06 -11.90 8.63
N VAL A 31 -3.11 -11.82 7.30
CA VAL A 31 -2.28 -10.93 6.50
C VAL A 31 -3.14 -9.74 6.10
N PHE A 32 -2.87 -8.58 6.69
CA PHE A 32 -3.56 -7.33 6.34
C PHE A 32 -2.86 -6.66 5.17
N LEU A 33 -3.62 -6.24 4.15
CA LEU A 33 -3.10 -5.44 3.03
C LEU A 33 -3.45 -3.97 3.26
N ALA A 34 -2.47 -3.13 3.55
CA ALA A 34 -2.63 -1.68 3.61
C ALA A 34 -2.04 -1.06 2.34
N GLY A 35 -2.74 -0.12 1.72
CA GLY A 35 -2.20 0.47 0.52
C GLY A 35 -3.18 1.21 -0.34
N ASP A 36 -2.76 1.40 -1.58
CA ASP A 36 -3.52 2.07 -2.64
C ASP A 36 -4.08 1.06 -3.66
N SER A 37 -4.32 1.54 -4.88
CA SER A 37 -4.83 0.74 -5.98
C SER A 37 -3.95 -0.45 -6.34
N SER A 38 -2.68 -0.47 -5.93
CA SER A 38 -1.77 -1.62 -6.09
C SER A 38 -2.27 -2.90 -5.42
N LEU A 39 -2.92 -2.77 -4.26
CA LEU A 39 -3.40 -3.89 -3.44
C LEU A 39 -4.92 -3.94 -3.30
N ASP A 40 -5.64 -2.90 -3.74
CA ASP A 40 -7.11 -2.78 -3.62
C ASP A 40 -7.89 -3.96 -4.23
N ASN A 41 -9.18 -4.02 -3.92
CA ASN A 41 -10.15 -5.01 -4.41
C ASN A 41 -10.46 -4.92 -5.92
N LYS A 42 -9.87 -3.93 -6.61
CA LYS A 42 -9.91 -3.72 -8.07
C LYS A 42 -11.35 -3.74 -8.58
N PHE A 43 -12.13 -2.78 -8.07
CA PHE A 43 -13.54 -2.63 -8.41
C PHE A 43 -13.84 -2.70 -9.93
N TRP A 44 -12.92 -2.23 -10.77
CA TRP A 44 -13.13 -2.04 -12.21
C TRP A 44 -12.98 -3.29 -13.09
N PHE A 45 -12.47 -4.43 -12.60
CA PHE A 45 -12.47 -5.67 -13.40
C PHE A 45 -13.47 -6.71 -12.89
N ASP A 46 -13.97 -7.55 -13.81
CA ASP A 46 -15.08 -8.48 -13.57
C ASP A 46 -14.64 -9.96 -13.61
N ASN A 47 -13.44 -10.24 -13.13
CA ASN A 47 -12.92 -11.61 -12.99
C ASN A 47 -13.21 -12.14 -11.58
N TRP A 48 -13.90 -13.28 -11.52
CA TRP A 48 -14.49 -13.82 -10.30
C TRP A 48 -14.36 -15.33 -10.24
N GLU A 49 -13.87 -15.80 -9.11
CA GLU A 49 -13.73 -17.22 -8.82
C GLU A 49 -14.57 -17.63 -7.61
N HIS A 50 -14.69 -18.94 -7.39
CA HIS A 50 -15.26 -19.45 -6.15
C HIS A 50 -14.45 -18.90 -4.97
N ALA A 51 -15.14 -18.42 -3.93
CA ALA A 51 -14.46 -17.95 -2.73
C ALA A 51 -13.58 -19.06 -2.14
N LEU A 52 -12.57 -18.68 -1.37
CA LEU A 52 -11.68 -19.66 -0.74
C LEU A 52 -11.15 -19.20 0.63
N ASN A 53 -10.54 -20.12 1.36
CA ASN A 53 -9.81 -19.89 2.60
C ASN A 53 -10.65 -19.28 3.76
N GLY A 54 -11.92 -19.65 3.85
CA GLY A 54 -12.88 -19.17 4.85
C GLY A 54 -13.95 -18.24 4.28
N TYR A 55 -13.66 -17.58 3.16
CA TYR A 55 -14.59 -16.65 2.50
C TYR A 55 -15.83 -17.35 1.91
N GLU A 56 -15.77 -18.66 1.65
CA GLU A 56 -16.86 -19.49 1.12
C GLU A 56 -18.08 -19.48 2.05
N ALA A 57 -17.84 -19.46 3.36
CA ALA A 57 -18.88 -19.40 4.38
C ALA A 57 -19.26 -17.95 4.78
N ILE A 58 -18.54 -16.95 4.26
CA ILE A 58 -18.71 -15.55 4.64
C ILE A 58 -19.48 -14.78 3.56
N LEU A 59 -19.11 -14.97 2.30
CA LEU A 59 -19.63 -14.21 1.16
C LEU A 59 -20.91 -14.84 0.59
N GLN A 60 -21.82 -13.97 0.15
CA GLN A 60 -23.06 -14.37 -0.54
C GLN A 60 -23.23 -13.54 -1.83
N PRO A 61 -23.24 -14.18 -3.02
CA PRO A 61 -22.83 -15.58 -3.27
C PRO A 61 -21.37 -15.82 -2.86
N PRO A 62 -20.92 -17.09 -2.70
CA PRO A 62 -19.56 -17.44 -2.27
C PRO A 62 -18.56 -17.24 -3.42
N ARG A 63 -18.37 -15.99 -3.85
CA ARG A 63 -17.47 -15.60 -4.92
C ARG A 63 -16.54 -14.48 -4.47
N MET A 64 -15.28 -14.57 -4.89
CA MET A 64 -14.26 -13.54 -4.69
C MET A 64 -13.83 -12.97 -6.04
N LYS A 65 -13.50 -11.68 -6.07
CA LYS A 65 -12.74 -11.13 -7.18
C LYS A 65 -11.33 -11.69 -7.15
N THR A 66 -10.73 -11.97 -8.30
CA THR A 66 -9.36 -12.48 -8.42
C THR A 66 -8.31 -11.39 -8.22
N ASP A 67 -8.47 -10.61 -7.15
CA ASP A 67 -7.54 -9.58 -6.69
C ASP A 67 -6.33 -10.18 -5.94
N VAL A 68 -5.44 -9.32 -5.45
CA VAL A 68 -4.24 -9.76 -4.69
C VAL A 68 -4.61 -10.60 -3.47
N CYS A 69 -5.71 -10.27 -2.79
CA CYS A 69 -6.19 -10.99 -1.62
C CYS A 69 -6.63 -12.41 -1.97
N TYR A 70 -7.34 -12.59 -3.09
CA TYR A 70 -7.70 -13.91 -3.58
C TYR A 70 -6.46 -14.77 -3.87
N TRP A 71 -5.47 -14.23 -4.59
CA TRP A 71 -4.27 -14.98 -4.95
C TRP A 71 -3.41 -15.34 -3.73
N LEU A 72 -3.29 -14.44 -2.75
CA LEU A 72 -2.61 -14.74 -1.49
C LEU A 72 -3.33 -15.84 -0.71
N ASN A 73 -4.66 -15.76 -0.60
CA ASN A 73 -5.44 -16.80 0.06
C ASN A 73 -5.34 -18.15 -0.67
N ARG A 74 -5.37 -18.15 -2.01
CA ARG A 74 -5.20 -19.36 -2.82
C ARG A 74 -3.85 -20.01 -2.57
N GLY A 75 -2.76 -19.22 -2.63
CA GLY A 75 -1.41 -19.70 -2.34
C GLY A 75 -1.25 -20.24 -0.92
N MET A 76 -1.94 -19.66 0.07
CA MET A 76 -1.97 -20.21 1.44
C MET A 76 -2.65 -21.58 1.49
N VAL A 77 -3.81 -21.73 0.83
CA VAL A 77 -4.53 -23.01 0.77
C VAL A 77 -3.70 -24.09 0.08
N GLU A 78 -3.12 -23.79 -1.08
CA GLU A 78 -2.29 -24.72 -1.85
C GLU A 78 -1.04 -25.18 -1.08
N ARG A 79 -0.51 -24.34 -0.19
CA ARG A 79 0.64 -24.65 0.68
C ARG A 79 0.25 -25.29 2.02
N GLY A 80 -1.03 -25.60 2.25
CA GLY A 80 -1.51 -26.16 3.52
C GLY A 80 -1.47 -25.18 4.70
N LEU A 81 -1.40 -23.88 4.44
CA LEU A 81 -1.36 -22.80 5.44
C LEU A 81 -2.76 -22.30 5.81
N GLY A 82 -3.74 -23.20 5.94
CA GLY A 82 -5.14 -22.86 6.21
C GLY A 82 -5.40 -22.19 7.57
N HIS A 83 -4.39 -22.07 8.43
CA HIS A 83 -4.44 -21.26 9.66
C HIS A 83 -4.21 -19.76 9.42
N LEU A 84 -3.76 -19.39 8.20
CA LEU A 84 -3.61 -18.02 7.73
C LEU A 84 -4.79 -17.63 6.83
N ALA A 85 -5.17 -16.36 6.84
CA ALA A 85 -6.00 -15.77 5.79
C ALA A 85 -5.54 -14.35 5.48
N CYS A 86 -5.73 -13.93 4.23
CA CYS A 86 -5.48 -12.56 3.80
C CYS A 86 -6.78 -11.77 3.89
N LEU A 87 -6.70 -10.54 4.44
CA LEU A 87 -7.79 -9.57 4.51
C LEU A 87 -7.34 -8.27 3.83
N ASN A 88 -8.02 -7.92 2.75
CA ASN A 88 -7.72 -6.70 2.01
C ASN A 88 -8.30 -5.49 2.73
N THR A 89 -7.46 -4.51 3.08
CA THR A 89 -7.86 -3.24 3.68
C THR A 89 -7.34 -2.04 2.88
N ALA A 90 -6.77 -2.29 1.70
CA ALA A 90 -6.27 -1.23 0.83
C ALA A 90 -7.42 -0.38 0.26
N ILE A 91 -7.08 0.84 -0.14
CA ILE A 91 -8.04 1.86 -0.56
C ILE A 91 -7.61 2.41 -1.92
N GLU A 92 -8.40 2.13 -2.94
CA GLU A 92 -8.20 2.65 -4.29
C GLU A 92 -7.92 4.17 -4.31
N ALA A 93 -6.94 4.56 -5.14
CA ALA A 93 -6.60 5.94 -5.45
C ALA A 93 -6.13 6.81 -4.24
N THR A 94 -5.66 6.19 -3.14
CA THR A 94 -5.10 6.93 -2.01
C THR A 94 -3.59 7.13 -2.10
N SER A 95 -3.09 8.18 -1.46
CA SER A 95 -1.69 8.61 -1.40
C SER A 95 -1.15 8.58 0.04
N LEU A 96 0.14 8.85 0.22
CA LEU A 96 0.72 9.14 1.53
C LEU A 96 0.18 10.44 2.10
N ASN A 97 -0.12 11.44 1.26
CA ASN A 97 -0.68 12.71 1.72
C ASN A 97 -2.10 12.57 2.31
N ASP A 98 -2.89 11.57 1.88
CA ASP A 98 -4.18 11.23 2.51
C ASP A 98 -4.03 10.70 3.94
N ARG A 99 -2.81 10.26 4.28
CA ARG A 99 -2.42 9.69 5.59
C ARG A 99 -1.56 10.67 6.41
N ALA A 100 -1.40 11.90 5.92
CA ALA A 100 -0.62 12.92 6.58
C ALA A 100 -1.41 13.62 7.71
N CYS A 101 -0.71 14.43 8.50
CA CYS A 101 -1.21 15.15 9.68
C CYS A 101 -1.87 14.24 10.72
N GLY A 102 -1.35 13.02 10.88
CA GLY A 102 -1.95 12.02 11.78
C GLY A 102 -3.33 11.52 11.33
N ARG A 103 -3.75 11.81 10.10
CA ARG A 103 -4.96 11.24 9.53
C ARG A 103 -4.71 9.78 9.24
N LEU A 104 -5.62 8.94 9.72
CA LEU A 104 -5.61 7.52 9.43
C LEU A 104 -6.95 7.19 8.77
N PRO A 105 -6.98 6.82 7.48
CA PRO A 105 -8.19 6.34 6.82
C PRO A 105 -8.88 5.25 7.63
N ALA A 106 -10.20 5.12 7.49
CA ALA A 106 -10.98 4.21 8.33
C ALA A 106 -10.53 2.74 8.22
N GLN A 107 -10.02 2.33 7.06
CA GLN A 107 -9.47 1.01 6.82
C GLN A 107 -8.10 0.81 7.48
N ASP A 108 -7.24 1.84 7.47
CA ASP A 108 -5.96 1.80 8.17
C ASP A 108 -6.16 1.82 9.70
N ALA A 109 -7.14 2.60 10.18
CA ALA A 109 -7.56 2.60 11.58
C ALA A 109 -8.14 1.24 11.98
N PHE A 110 -8.90 0.59 11.10
CA PHE A 110 -9.37 -0.77 11.32
C PHE A 110 -8.21 -1.75 11.53
N ILE A 111 -7.11 -1.64 10.75
CA ILE A 111 -5.90 -2.45 10.96
C ILE A 111 -5.32 -2.16 12.33
N ARG A 112 -5.07 -0.88 12.67
CA ARG A 112 -4.51 -0.45 13.97
C ARG A 112 -5.28 -1.06 15.14
N ASP A 113 -6.61 -1.03 15.05
CA ASP A 113 -7.50 -1.46 16.11
C ASP A 113 -7.64 -2.99 16.24
N HIS A 114 -7.23 -3.76 15.21
CA HIS A 114 -7.45 -5.22 15.14
C HIS A 114 -6.20 -6.08 14.98
N ILE A 115 -5.10 -5.53 14.47
CA ILE A 115 -3.87 -6.29 14.22
C ILE A 115 -3.27 -6.82 15.53
N THR A 116 -2.70 -8.02 15.49
CA THR A 116 -2.14 -8.72 16.65
C THR A 116 -0.70 -9.16 16.38
N GLN A 117 0.00 -9.61 17.43
CA GLN A 117 1.38 -10.10 17.33
C GLN A 117 1.53 -11.38 16.50
N GLU A 118 0.43 -12.08 16.19
CA GLU A 118 0.46 -13.25 15.32
C GLU A 118 0.32 -12.87 13.84
N ASP A 119 -0.12 -11.65 13.55
CA ASP A 119 -0.49 -11.20 12.21
C ASP A 119 0.67 -10.62 11.41
N PHE A 120 0.43 -10.41 10.12
CA PHE A 120 1.35 -9.78 9.20
C PHE A 120 0.71 -8.54 8.58
N LEU A 121 1.52 -7.53 8.31
CA LEU A 121 1.11 -6.33 7.58
C LEU A 121 1.90 -6.26 6.27
N VAL A 122 1.20 -6.09 5.15
CA VAL A 122 1.79 -5.79 3.84
C VAL A 122 1.37 -4.38 3.46
N VAL A 123 2.33 -3.52 3.17
CA VAL A 123 2.10 -2.11 2.83
C VAL A 123 2.61 -1.81 1.43
N SER A 124 1.73 -1.28 0.57
CA SER A 124 2.07 -0.75 -0.75
C SER A 124 1.33 0.56 -1.01
N VAL A 125 2.04 1.67 -0.88
CA VAL A 125 1.51 3.03 -1.03
C VAL A 125 2.63 3.96 -1.51
N GLY A 126 2.26 5.03 -2.21
CA GLY A 126 3.21 6.04 -2.70
C GLY A 126 3.20 6.17 -4.22
N GLY A 127 2.66 5.19 -4.95
CA GLY A 127 2.55 5.27 -6.41
C GLY A 127 1.67 6.43 -6.86
N ASN A 128 0.55 6.65 -6.17
CA ASN A 128 -0.34 7.77 -6.46
C ASN A 128 0.28 9.14 -6.14
N ASP A 129 1.21 9.23 -5.18
CA ASP A 129 1.95 10.47 -4.89
C ASP A 129 2.84 10.93 -6.06
N VAL A 130 3.08 10.05 -7.03
CA VAL A 130 3.81 10.32 -8.28
C VAL A 130 2.87 10.39 -9.49
N ALA A 131 1.97 9.42 -9.64
CA ALA A 131 1.20 9.27 -10.88
C ALA A 131 -0.16 10.00 -10.88
N LEU A 132 -0.91 9.95 -9.77
CA LEU A 132 -2.32 10.35 -9.75
C LEU A 132 -2.56 11.69 -9.07
N ALA A 133 -1.85 11.94 -7.98
CA ALA A 133 -1.97 13.15 -7.17
C ALA A 133 -0.59 13.72 -6.82
N PRO A 134 0.27 14.01 -7.82
CA PRO A 134 1.58 14.57 -7.55
C PRO A 134 1.45 15.97 -6.96
N LEU A 135 2.12 16.20 -5.84
CA LEU A 135 2.31 17.53 -5.30
C LEU A 135 3.23 18.34 -6.23
N LEU A 136 3.14 19.66 -6.20
CA LEU A 136 4.06 20.53 -6.95
C LEU A 136 5.53 20.18 -6.67
N CYS A 137 5.85 19.89 -5.40
CA CYS A 137 7.17 19.42 -5.00
C CYS A 137 7.53 18.08 -5.65
N THR A 138 6.60 17.11 -5.73
CA THR A 138 6.85 15.86 -6.48
C THR A 138 7.21 16.18 -7.93
N VAL A 139 6.42 17.01 -8.61
CA VAL A 139 6.65 17.36 -10.02
C VAL A 139 8.03 18.01 -10.19
N VAL A 140 8.36 19.02 -9.41
CA VAL A 140 9.65 19.73 -9.51
C VAL A 140 10.83 18.79 -9.27
N ASN A 141 10.77 17.95 -8.24
CA ASN A 141 11.86 17.01 -7.94
C ASN A 141 11.97 15.89 -8.98
N LEU A 142 10.84 15.43 -9.53
CA LEU A 142 10.84 14.44 -10.63
C LEU A 142 11.48 15.03 -11.87
N LEU A 143 11.13 16.25 -12.26
CA LEU A 143 11.72 16.94 -13.41
C LEU A 143 13.23 17.19 -13.21
N ALA A 144 13.65 17.55 -12.00
CA ALA A 144 15.07 17.69 -11.68
C ALA A 144 15.84 16.37 -11.84
N LEU A 145 15.26 15.25 -11.40
CA LEU A 145 15.87 13.93 -11.60
C LEU A 145 15.88 13.52 -13.07
N VAL A 146 14.75 13.59 -13.75
CA VAL A 146 14.60 13.03 -15.10
C VAL A 146 15.24 13.91 -16.18
N TRP A 147 15.18 15.23 -16.06
CA TRP A 147 15.69 16.15 -17.09
C TRP A 147 17.02 16.81 -16.75
N CYS A 148 17.37 16.93 -15.47
CA CYS A 148 18.59 17.63 -15.05
C CYS A 148 19.69 16.70 -14.54
N SER A 149 19.47 15.38 -14.55
CA SER A 149 20.43 14.40 -14.05
C SER A 149 20.73 13.32 -15.10
N PRO A 150 22.00 13.13 -15.50
CA PRO A 150 22.37 12.00 -16.33
C PRO A 150 21.99 10.67 -15.67
N GLN A 151 21.57 9.69 -16.47
CA GLN A 151 21.21 8.34 -15.99
C GLN A 151 22.33 7.72 -15.13
N ALA A 152 23.59 7.86 -15.56
CA ALA A 152 24.74 7.36 -14.80
C ALA A 152 24.87 7.97 -13.39
N CYS A 153 24.41 9.22 -13.19
CA CYS A 153 24.40 9.84 -11.86
C CYS A 153 23.33 9.20 -10.96
N ILE A 154 22.18 8.80 -11.52
CA ILE A 154 21.13 8.12 -10.78
C ILE A 154 21.56 6.69 -10.44
N GLU A 155 22.15 5.97 -11.39
CA GLU A 155 22.50 4.55 -11.21
C GLU A 155 23.73 4.33 -10.33
N HIS A 156 24.72 5.23 -10.38
CA HIS A 156 26.02 4.99 -9.74
C HIS A 156 26.40 6.01 -8.66
N ALA A 157 25.75 7.17 -8.63
CA ALA A 157 26.11 8.24 -7.71
C ALA A 157 24.95 8.67 -6.80
N ALA A 158 23.77 8.08 -6.94
CA ALA A 158 22.61 8.47 -6.16
C ALA A 158 22.84 8.22 -4.65
N CYS A 159 22.69 9.27 -3.86
CA CYS A 159 22.72 9.20 -2.42
C CYS A 159 21.79 10.25 -1.83
N ALA A 160 21.15 9.94 -0.72
CA ALA A 160 20.27 10.87 -0.03
C ALA A 160 20.13 10.46 1.43
N CYS A 161 20.06 11.46 2.30
CA CYS A 161 19.83 11.27 3.72
C CYS A 161 18.93 12.41 4.24
N PRO A 162 17.68 12.48 3.77
CA PRO A 162 16.75 13.48 4.26
C PRO A 162 16.42 13.22 5.75
N PRO A 163 16.29 14.27 6.57
CA PRO A 163 15.94 14.12 7.97
C PRO A 163 14.54 13.53 8.11
N ASP A 164 14.39 12.53 8.99
CA ASP A 164 13.09 11.96 9.32
C ASP A 164 12.36 12.87 10.32
N ALA A 165 11.36 13.61 9.82
CA ALA A 165 10.56 14.50 10.65
C ALA A 165 9.67 13.76 11.67
N ARG A 166 9.50 12.43 11.54
CA ARG A 166 8.61 11.54 12.32
C ARG A 166 7.12 11.89 12.30
N VAL A 167 6.79 13.09 11.88
CA VAL A 167 5.44 13.58 11.67
C VAL A 167 5.35 13.96 10.20
N ASP A 168 4.58 13.19 9.44
CA ASP A 168 4.21 13.61 8.10
C ASP A 168 3.16 14.71 8.22
N CYS A 169 3.58 15.97 8.19
CA CYS A 169 2.68 17.13 8.21
C CYS A 169 1.97 17.36 6.86
N GLY A 170 2.18 16.48 5.88
CA GLY A 170 1.63 16.62 4.54
C GLY A 170 2.01 17.94 3.89
N CYS A 171 1.27 18.27 2.83
CA CYS A 171 1.46 19.51 2.10
C CYS A 171 0.34 20.52 2.40
N LEU A 172 0.34 21.14 3.59
CA LEU A 172 -0.39 22.39 3.80
C LEU A 172 0.39 23.53 3.11
N GLY A 173 0.27 23.62 1.78
CA GLY A 173 0.74 24.75 0.97
C GLY A 173 2.13 24.64 0.33
N CYS A 174 2.98 23.70 0.75
CA CYS A 174 4.25 23.26 0.11
C CYS A 174 5.12 22.37 1.02
N GLY A 175 4.70 22.04 2.25
CA GLY A 175 5.45 21.12 3.11
C GLY A 175 6.88 21.61 3.40
N LEU A 176 7.04 22.92 3.65
CA LEU A 176 8.32 23.62 3.74
C LEU A 176 9.42 22.94 4.59
N PRO A 177 9.15 22.18 5.67
CA PRO A 177 10.19 21.38 6.30
C PRO A 177 10.57 20.19 5.42
N GLY A 178 9.72 19.16 5.32
CA GLY A 178 10.07 17.88 4.68
C GLY A 178 10.36 17.94 3.18
N CYS A 179 9.59 18.73 2.42
CA CYS A 179 9.75 18.81 0.97
C CYS A 179 11.04 19.53 0.56
N LEU A 180 11.39 20.65 1.22
CA LEU A 180 12.62 21.40 0.91
C LEU A 180 13.86 20.77 1.53
N THR A 181 13.77 20.22 2.75
CA THR A 181 14.89 19.44 3.30
C THR A 181 15.12 18.19 2.47
N GLY A 182 14.06 17.52 2.01
CA GLY A 182 14.15 16.40 1.09
C GLY A 182 14.89 16.78 -0.20
N THR A 183 14.44 17.82 -0.90
CA THR A 183 15.03 18.25 -2.18
C THR A 183 16.54 18.48 -2.14
N LEU A 184 17.04 19.10 -1.06
CA LEU A 184 18.45 19.51 -0.94
C LEU A 184 19.34 18.47 -0.23
N CYS A 185 18.77 17.45 0.42
CA CYS A 185 19.51 16.43 1.16
C CYS A 185 19.81 15.18 0.32
N GLY A 186 20.14 15.36 -0.96
CA GLY A 186 20.53 14.27 -1.84
C GLY A 186 21.19 14.71 -3.12
N TRP A 187 21.86 13.75 -3.74
CA TRP A 187 22.42 13.82 -5.08
C TRP A 187 21.90 12.64 -5.91
N PRO A 188 21.52 12.82 -7.17
CA PRO A 188 21.32 14.12 -7.83
C PRO A 188 20.11 14.90 -7.27
N LEU A 189 19.94 16.15 -7.70
CA LEU A 189 18.88 17.04 -7.20
C LEU A 189 17.51 16.35 -7.34
N GLY A 190 16.75 16.33 -6.25
CA GLY A 190 15.47 15.64 -6.17
C GLY A 190 15.52 14.23 -5.61
N MET A 191 16.69 13.58 -5.56
CA MET A 191 16.84 12.24 -4.98
C MET A 191 16.42 12.21 -3.50
N GLY A 192 16.80 13.23 -2.73
CA GLY A 192 16.42 13.30 -1.32
C GLY A 192 14.92 13.46 -1.10
N TYR A 193 14.18 14.08 -2.03
CA TYR A 193 12.72 14.13 -1.96
C TYR A 193 12.10 12.74 -2.11
N PHE A 194 12.59 11.94 -3.07
CA PHE A 194 12.07 10.60 -3.29
C PHE A 194 12.48 9.61 -2.19
N VAL A 195 13.67 9.77 -1.60
CA VAL A 195 14.03 9.03 -0.39
C VAL A 195 13.12 9.42 0.77
N ASP A 196 12.81 10.70 0.96
CA ASP A 196 11.86 11.11 1.99
C ASP A 196 10.46 10.51 1.75
N LEU A 197 9.98 10.60 0.50
CA LEU A 197 8.67 10.09 0.08
C LEU A 197 8.55 8.57 0.30
N PHE A 198 9.48 7.78 -0.23
CA PHE A 198 9.37 6.33 -0.24
C PHE A 198 9.98 5.64 0.99
N CYS A 199 10.84 6.33 1.76
CA CYS A 199 11.41 5.80 3.00
C CYS A 199 10.73 6.40 4.22
N ASN A 200 10.96 7.69 4.50
CA ASN A 200 10.52 8.33 5.75
C ASN A 200 8.99 8.38 5.85
N ARG A 201 8.31 8.85 4.80
CA ARG A 201 6.84 9.01 4.84
C ARG A 201 6.12 7.66 4.84
N VAL A 202 6.60 6.66 4.10
CA VAL A 202 6.09 5.28 4.19
C VAL A 202 6.32 4.70 5.57
N LYS A 203 7.51 4.88 6.16
CA LYS A 203 7.79 4.46 7.53
C LYS A 203 6.84 5.12 8.54
N ASN A 204 6.63 6.42 8.45
CA ASN A 204 5.72 7.15 9.34
C ASN A 204 4.27 6.68 9.19
N CYS A 205 3.84 6.37 7.97
CA CYS A 205 2.55 5.73 7.70
C CYS A 205 2.44 4.36 8.40
N VAL A 206 3.44 3.49 8.22
CA VAL A 206 3.49 2.18 8.88
C VAL A 206 3.45 2.32 10.40
N GLU A 207 4.28 3.20 10.96
CA GLU A 207 4.32 3.47 12.40
C GLU A 207 2.97 3.97 12.93
N GLY A 208 2.24 4.77 12.15
CA GLY A 208 0.88 5.18 12.48
C GLY A 208 -0.14 4.03 12.49
N ILE A 209 -0.05 3.10 11.53
CA ILE A 209 -0.91 1.91 11.46
C ILE A 209 -0.65 0.97 12.65
N VAL A 210 0.61 0.80 13.05
CA VAL A 210 1.00 -0.17 14.10
C VAL A 210 1.23 0.49 15.47
N ALA A 211 0.77 1.73 15.65
CA ALA A 211 1.05 2.53 16.84
C ALA A 211 0.62 1.83 18.15
N ASP A 212 -0.57 1.23 18.14
CA ASP A 212 -1.15 0.60 19.33
C ASP A 212 -0.78 -0.89 19.45
N ARG A 213 -0.58 -1.56 18.31
CA ARG A 213 -0.36 -3.01 18.24
C ARG A 213 0.64 -3.37 17.15
N ARG A 214 1.62 -4.19 17.54
CA ARG A 214 2.69 -4.62 16.63
C ARG A 214 2.37 -5.97 15.98
N PRO A 215 2.40 -6.07 14.63
CA PRO A 215 2.34 -7.35 13.96
C PRO A 215 3.62 -8.16 14.17
N LYS A 216 3.57 -9.44 13.79
CA LYS A 216 4.72 -10.33 13.74
C LYS A 216 5.81 -9.79 12.82
N LYS A 217 5.41 -9.31 11.63
CA LYS A 217 6.29 -8.69 10.63
C LYS A 217 5.51 -7.69 9.78
N VAL A 218 6.22 -6.69 9.29
CA VAL A 218 5.76 -5.75 8.26
C VAL A 218 6.56 -5.99 6.98
N PHE A 219 5.86 -6.10 5.86
CA PHE A 219 6.43 -6.13 4.52
C PHE A 219 6.06 -4.84 3.81
N VAL A 220 7.05 -4.11 3.32
CA VAL A 220 6.84 -2.94 2.47
C VAL A 220 7.16 -3.35 1.05
N CYS A 221 6.21 -3.19 0.14
CA CYS A 221 6.39 -3.45 -1.28
C CYS A 221 5.95 -2.23 -2.11
N MET A 222 6.45 -2.17 -3.34
CA MET A 222 6.11 -1.14 -4.31
C MET A 222 5.84 -1.82 -5.64
N ILE A 223 4.87 -1.32 -6.40
CA ILE A 223 4.45 -1.88 -7.70
C ILE A 223 5.52 -1.83 -8.80
N TYR A 224 6.59 -1.07 -8.58
CA TYR A 224 7.63 -0.85 -9.58
C TYR A 224 8.80 -1.81 -9.38
N PHE A 225 8.50 -3.11 -9.51
CA PHE A 225 9.42 -3.97 -10.24
C PHE A 225 8.75 -4.14 -11.61
N LEU A 226 8.78 -3.05 -12.41
CA LEU A 226 8.24 -3.11 -13.77
C LEU A 226 9.00 -4.23 -14.47
N ASP A 227 8.25 -5.13 -15.09
CA ASP A 227 8.88 -6.07 -15.99
C ASP A 227 9.51 -5.24 -17.11
N GLU A 228 10.84 -5.25 -17.20
CA GLU A 228 11.56 -4.56 -18.27
C GLU A 228 11.35 -5.26 -19.63
N ALA A 229 10.76 -6.47 -19.59
CA ALA A 229 10.36 -7.23 -20.75
C ALA A 229 8.82 -7.34 -20.81
N ALA A 230 8.26 -7.31 -22.03
CA ALA A 230 6.86 -7.65 -22.26
C ALA A 230 6.65 -9.16 -22.02
N THR A 231 6.16 -9.53 -20.82
CA THR A 231 5.95 -10.92 -20.41
C THR A 231 4.49 -11.38 -20.48
N GLY A 232 3.63 -10.60 -21.14
CA GLY A 232 2.21 -10.85 -21.32
C GLY A 232 1.33 -10.13 -20.29
N GLY A 233 1.85 -9.07 -19.64
CA GLY A 233 1.14 -8.26 -18.66
C GLY A 233 0.25 -7.19 -19.29
N TRP A 234 -0.74 -6.71 -18.53
CA TRP A 234 -1.60 -5.60 -18.97
C TRP A 234 -0.84 -4.28 -19.19
N ALA A 235 0.35 -4.15 -18.61
CA ALA A 235 1.21 -2.98 -18.73
C ALA A 235 2.22 -3.07 -19.89
N ASP A 236 2.30 -4.20 -20.60
CA ASP A 236 3.25 -4.40 -21.70
C ASP A 236 3.13 -3.37 -22.82
N GLY A 237 1.92 -2.83 -23.05
CA GLY A 237 1.70 -1.80 -24.07
C GLY A 237 2.31 -0.44 -23.75
N ALA A 238 2.90 -0.26 -22.56
CA ALA A 238 3.59 0.96 -22.13
C ALA A 238 5.12 0.83 -22.10
N LEU A 239 5.66 -0.37 -22.39
CA LEU A 239 7.09 -0.65 -22.60
C LEU A 239 7.46 -0.39 -24.07
#